data_AF-A0A2E7U228-F1
#
_entry.id   AF-A0A2E7U228-F1
#
_cell.length_a   1.000
_cell.length_b   1.000
_cell.length_c   1.000
_cell.angle_alpha   90.00
_cell.angle_beta   90.00
_cell.angle_gamma   90.00
#
_symmetry.space_group_name_H-M   'P 1'
#
loop_
_entity.id
_entity.type
_entity.pdbx_description
1 polymer ?
#
loop_
_entity_poly.entity_id
_entity_poly.type
_entity_poly.pdbx_seq_one_letter_code
_entity_poly.pdbx_strand_id
1 'polypeptide(L)'
;MKRIAQSCVLMLLMGQLIGFPIANPSVAQELPEATLQALPLHGNLELDGRILEDFWSSAVSITDFTQQEPVEGGVPSEETEIRVLFDEDNLYI
;
A
#
# COMPACT_ATOMS: atom_id res chain seq x y z
N MET A 1 -5.45 -14.64 -72.36
CA MET A 1 -6.38 -14.80 -71.21
C MET A 1 -5.56 -15.10 -69.96
N LYS A 2 -5.92 -14.53 -68.80
CA LYS A 2 -5.18 -14.50 -67.51
C LYS A 2 -4.23 -13.30 -67.27
N ARG A 3 -4.73 -12.09 -67.50
CA ARG A 3 -4.25 -10.85 -66.83
C ARG A 3 -5.37 -10.33 -65.94
N ILE A 4 -5.71 -11.07 -64.88
CA ILE A 4 -6.82 -10.70 -63.97
C ILE A 4 -6.43 -10.90 -62.48
N ALA A 5 -5.29 -11.54 -62.18
CA ALA A 5 -4.90 -11.83 -60.79
C ALA A 5 -4.21 -10.68 -60.04
N GLN A 6 -3.89 -9.55 -60.69
CA GLN A 6 -3.16 -8.44 -60.07
C GLN A 6 -4.05 -7.29 -59.57
N SER A 7 -5.36 -7.33 -59.85
CA SER A 7 -6.25 -6.18 -59.58
C SER A 7 -6.99 -6.24 -58.24
N CYS A 8 -6.90 -7.34 -57.49
CA CYS A 8 -7.56 -7.45 -56.17
C CYS A 8 -6.67 -7.02 -54.99
N VAL A 9 -5.37 -6.77 -55.22
CA VAL A 9 -4.44 -6.42 -54.12
C VAL A 9 -4.56 -4.95 -53.71
N LEU A 10 -5.24 -4.09 -54.49
CA LEU A 10 -5.32 -2.65 -54.21
C LEU A 10 -6.56 -2.23 -53.39
N MET A 11 -7.41 -3.17 -52.96
CA MET A 11 -8.63 -2.87 -52.20
C MET A 11 -8.58 -3.54 -50.81
N LEU A 12 -7.47 -3.42 -50.10
CA LEU A 12 -7.32 -4.00 -48.76
C LEU A 12 -6.44 -3.15 -47.83
N LEU A 13 -6.39 -1.82 -48.03
CA LEU A 13 -5.55 -0.94 -47.22
C LEU A 13 -6.29 0.27 -46.59
N MET A 14 -7.62 0.22 -46.48
CA MET A 14 -8.43 1.31 -45.91
C MET A 14 -9.45 0.77 -44.90
N GLY A 15 -8.98 0.05 -43.88
CA GLY A 15 -9.85 -0.57 -42.89
C GLY A 15 -9.20 -0.89 -41.54
N GLN A 16 -8.08 -0.27 -41.20
CA GLN A 16 -7.42 -0.46 -39.90
C GLN A 16 -7.53 0.82 -39.06
N LEU A 17 -8.77 1.29 -38.87
CA LEU A 17 -9.14 2.06 -37.68
C LEU A 17 -9.94 1.11 -36.79
N ILE A 18 -9.24 0.33 -35.97
CA ILE A 18 -9.84 -0.31 -34.80
C ILE A 18 -8.90 0.04 -33.64
N GLY A 19 -9.48 0.72 -32.65
CA GLY A 19 -8.77 1.54 -31.69
C GLY A 19 -7.63 0.82 -30.98
N PHE A 20 -6.52 1.53 -30.86
CA PHE A 20 -5.61 1.28 -29.74
C PHE A 20 -6.45 1.42 -28.46
N PRO A 21 -6.49 0.39 -27.58
CA PRO A 21 -6.93 0.64 -26.23
C PRO A 21 -5.95 1.68 -25.68
N ILE A 22 -6.46 2.88 -25.38
CA ILE A 22 -5.72 3.82 -24.55
C ILE A 22 -5.51 3.03 -23.26
N ALA A 23 -4.26 2.63 -23.01
CA ALA A 23 -3.89 2.04 -21.75
C ALA A 23 -4.37 3.01 -20.68
N ASN A 24 -5.32 2.57 -19.85
CA ASN A 24 -5.80 3.36 -18.72
C ASN A 24 -4.57 3.88 -17.97
N PRO A 25 -4.51 5.18 -17.60
CA PRO A 25 -3.48 5.63 -16.69
C PRO A 25 -3.54 4.71 -15.48
N SER A 26 -2.38 4.18 -15.09
CA SER A 26 -2.20 3.38 -13.89
C SER A 26 -3.03 3.98 -12.77
N VAL A 27 -4.15 3.33 -12.43
CA VAL A 27 -4.79 3.58 -11.15
C VAL A 27 -3.78 3.03 -10.16
N ALA A 28 -2.94 3.91 -9.61
CA ALA A 28 -2.19 3.58 -8.42
C ALA A 28 -3.22 2.99 -7.46
N GLN A 29 -3.02 1.75 -7.04
CA GLN A 29 -3.88 1.15 -6.02
C GLN A 29 -3.80 2.10 -4.82
N GLU A 30 -4.91 2.78 -4.51
CA GLU A 30 -5.06 3.50 -3.25
C GLU A 30 -5.03 2.42 -2.16
N LEU A 31 -3.82 2.07 -1.72
CA LEU A 31 -3.64 1.33 -0.50
C LEU A 31 -4.29 2.17 0.61
N PRO A 32 -5.05 1.55 1.53
CA PRO A 32 -5.56 2.27 2.68
C PRO A 32 -4.41 3.05 3.32
N GLU A 33 -4.60 4.35 3.50
CA GLU A 33 -3.58 5.17 4.14
C GLU A 33 -3.44 4.67 5.57
N ALA A 34 -2.27 4.09 5.89
CA ALA A 34 -1.98 3.63 7.24
C ALA A 34 -1.95 4.86 8.16
N THR A 35 -2.88 4.92 9.10
CA THR A 35 -2.98 6.02 10.05
C THR A 35 -2.59 5.54 11.43
N LEU A 36 -1.81 6.38 12.12
CA LEU A 36 -1.34 6.16 13.48
C LEU A 36 -1.87 7.31 14.34
N GLN A 37 -2.29 6.99 15.56
CA GLN A 37 -2.55 7.97 16.60
C GLN A 37 -1.51 7.87 17.71
N ALA A 38 -0.70 8.92 17.88
CA ALA A 38 0.23 9.02 19.00
C ALA A 38 -0.43 9.74 20.19
N LEU A 39 -0.17 9.26 21.41
CA LEU A 39 -0.65 9.87 22.64
C LEU A 39 0.41 10.84 23.20
N PRO A 40 0.06 12.10 23.52
CA PRO A 40 1.02 13.01 24.15
C PRO A 40 1.38 12.52 25.55
N LEU A 41 2.68 12.40 25.82
CA LEU A 41 3.23 11.94 27.09
C LEU A 41 3.12 13.07 28.14
N HIS A 42 2.48 12.74 29.25
CA HIS A 42 2.39 13.62 30.41
C HIS A 42 2.88 12.86 31.64
N GLY A 43 4.18 12.96 31.94
CA GLY A 43 4.79 12.27 33.06
C GLY A 43 6.24 11.89 32.81
N ASN A 44 6.80 11.12 33.73
CA ASN A 44 8.13 10.54 33.58
C ASN A 44 8.00 9.13 32.98
N LEU A 45 8.78 8.86 31.93
CA LEU A 45 8.91 7.54 31.31
C LEU A 45 10.31 6.99 31.59
N GLU A 46 10.40 5.78 32.13
CA GLU A 46 11.66 5.06 32.32
C GLU A 46 11.89 4.12 31.13
N LEU A 47 13.01 4.30 30.42
CA LEU A 47 13.36 3.47 29.26
C LEU A 47 14.16 2.23 29.70
N ASP A 48 13.52 1.34 30.45
CA ASP A 48 14.12 0.11 30.99
C ASP A 48 13.72 -1.17 30.23
N GLY A 49 12.86 -1.04 29.21
CA GLY A 49 12.34 -2.15 28.41
C GLY A 49 11.11 -2.85 29.01
N ARG A 50 10.52 -2.30 30.07
CA ARG A 50 9.26 -2.77 30.64
C ARG A 50 8.13 -1.82 30.27
N ILE A 51 6.94 -2.37 30.08
CA ILE A 51 5.73 -1.62 29.74
C ILE A 51 4.83 -1.63 30.97
N LEU A 52 5.13 -0.75 31.94
CA LEU A 52 4.44 -0.74 33.24
C LEU A 52 3.63 0.54 33.49
N GLU A 53 3.91 1.61 32.76
CA GLU A 53 3.26 2.89 32.96
C GLU A 53 1.84 2.91 32.37
N ASP A 54 0.91 3.54 33.10
CA ASP A 54 -0.53 3.55 32.75
C ASP A 54 -0.84 4.20 31.39
N PHE A 55 0.00 5.15 30.96
CA PHE A 55 -0.17 5.82 29.67
C PHE A 55 0.04 4.86 28.50
N TRP A 56 0.82 3.79 28.65
CA TRP A 56 0.93 2.75 27.63
C TRP A 56 -0.42 2.10 27.41
N SER A 57 -1.12 1.72 28.49
CA SER A 57 -2.47 1.14 28.41
C SER A 57 -3.49 2.09 27.79
N SER A 58 -3.28 3.41 27.93
CA SER A 58 -4.16 4.46 27.37
C SER A 58 -3.89 4.77 25.90
N ALA A 59 -2.69 4.50 25.39
CA ALA A 59 -2.33 4.76 24.00
C ALA A 59 -3.08 3.80 23.06
N VAL A 60 -3.50 4.30 21.89
CA VAL A 60 -4.18 3.48 20.88
C VAL A 60 -3.16 2.51 20.29
N SER A 61 -3.48 1.22 20.32
CA SER A 61 -2.65 0.16 19.75
C SER A 61 -2.89 0.00 18.25
N ILE A 62 -1.82 -0.12 17.49
CA ILE A 62 -1.84 -0.57 16.09
C ILE A 62 -1.63 -2.07 16.09
N THR A 63 -2.50 -2.80 15.38
CA THR A 63 -2.49 -4.27 15.32
C THR A 63 -2.76 -4.82 13.92
N ASP A 64 -3.05 -3.97 12.94
CA ASP A 64 -3.46 -4.33 11.57
C ASP A 64 -2.27 -4.61 10.64
N PHE A 65 -1.18 -5.14 11.22
CA PHE A 65 0.01 -5.53 10.48
C PHE A 65 -0.27 -6.68 9.50
N THR A 66 0.41 -6.64 8.36
CA THR A 66 0.43 -7.73 7.39
C THR A 66 1.83 -8.32 7.31
N GLN A 67 1.90 -9.60 6.95
CA GLN A 67 3.17 -10.29 6.78
C GLN A 67 3.95 -9.68 5.61
N GLN A 68 5.23 -9.37 5.81
CA GLN A 68 6.10 -8.93 4.71
C GLN A 68 6.72 -10.14 3.98
N GLU A 69 7.30 -11.07 4.73
CA GLU A 69 7.88 -12.32 4.21
C GLU A 69 7.45 -13.52 5.06
N PRO A 70 7.35 -14.74 4.51
CA PRO A 70 7.59 -15.12 3.12
C PRO A 70 6.40 -14.87 2.19
N VAL A 71 5.22 -14.58 2.74
CA VAL A 71 3.99 -14.29 1.99
C VAL A 71 3.59 -12.85 2.26
N GLU A 72 3.93 -11.96 1.33
CA GLU A 72 3.62 -10.54 1.41
C GLU A 72 2.09 -10.30 1.45
N GLY A 73 1.65 -9.41 2.35
CA GLY A 73 0.25 -9.09 2.58
C GLY A 73 -0.55 -10.19 3.30
N GLY A 74 0.09 -11.30 3.68
CA GLY A 74 -0.55 -12.40 4.41
C GLY A 74 -0.88 -12.05 5.87
N VAL A 75 -1.54 -12.98 6.56
CA VAL A 75 -1.74 -12.88 8.02
C VAL A 75 -0.38 -12.95 8.72
N PRO A 76 -0.10 -12.06 9.68
CA PRO A 76 1.18 -12.08 10.40
C PRO A 76 1.34 -13.39 11.19
N SER A 77 2.57 -13.91 11.17
CA SER A 77 2.95 -15.13 11.91
C SER A 77 2.98 -14.94 13.43
N GLU A 78 3.22 -13.71 13.88
CA GLU A 78 3.23 -13.31 15.29
C GLU A 78 2.29 -12.12 15.50
N GLU A 79 1.60 -12.12 16.64
CA GLU A 79 0.80 -10.97 17.05
C GLU A 79 1.73 -9.81 17.38
N THR A 80 1.57 -8.70 16.65
CA THR A 80 2.38 -7.49 16.82
C THR A 80 1.46 -6.36 17.23
N GLU A 81 1.80 -5.72 18.35
CA GLU A 81 1.12 -4.54 18.85
C GLU A 81 2.13 -3.40 18.96
N ILE A 82 1.83 -2.26 18.34
CA ILE A 82 2.64 -1.04 18.45
C ILE A 82 1.80 0.05 19.09
N ARG A 83 2.39 0.78 20.06
CA ARG A 83 1.81 1.98 20.66
C ARG A 83 2.80 3.10 20.49
N VAL A 84 2.32 4.32 20.30
CA VAL A 84 3.20 5.48 20.12
C VAL A 84 2.84 6.58 21.10
N LEU A 85 3.86 7.07 21.80
CA LEU A 85 3.78 8.27 22.63
C LEU A 85 4.69 9.34 22.05
N PHE A 86 4.47 10.60 22.41
CA PHE A 86 5.38 11.68 22.01
C PHE A 86 5.44 12.79 23.04
N ASP A 87 6.57 13.49 23.08
CA ASP A 87 6.72 14.80 23.71
C ASP A 87 7.30 15.80 22.69
N GLU A 88 7.83 16.94 23.14
CA GLU A 88 8.39 17.98 22.26
C GLU A 88 9.64 17.52 21.50
N ASP A 89 10.38 16.55 22.04
CA ASP A 89 11.71 16.16 21.59
C ASP A 89 11.76 14.73 21.03
N ASN A 90 10.84 13.85 21.43
CA ASN A 90 10.92 12.40 21.20
C ASN A 90 9.61 11.76 20.72
N LEU A 91 9.77 10.66 19.98
CA LEU A 91 8.74 9.66 19.73
C LEU A 91 9.14 8.37 20.46
N TYR A 92 8.22 7.81 21.23
CA TYR A 92 8.39 6.55 21.94
C TYR A 92 7.51 5.48 21.29
N ILE A 93 8.11 4.32 21.00
CA ILE A 93 7.50 3.21 20.25
C ILE A 93 7.76 1.91 21.01
#